data_AF-A0A965VYK6-F1
#
_entry.id   AF-A0A965VYK6-F1
#
_cell.length_a   1.000
_cell.length_b   1.000
_cell.length_c   1.000
_cell.angle_alpha   90.00
_cell.angle_beta   90.00
_cell.angle_gamma   90.00
#
_symmetry.space_group_name_H-M   'P 1'
#
loop_
_entity.id
_entity.type
_entity.pdbx_description
1 polymer ?
#
loop_
_entity_poly.entity_id
_entity_poly.type
_entity_poly.pdbx_seq_one_letter_code
_entity_poly.pdbx_strand_id
1 'polypeptide(L)'
;MKKSILLFFCCCAINWSWSQIINREKELLWEISGNGLKEKSYLFGTLHSNDKSVFNLADSVYVALDKVKMIVLETNVFELFDELDTRKKQPNTLYDKNGNPYTASNEASKTFTEQKMECHNF
;
A
#
# COMPACT_ATOMS: atom_id res chain seq x y z
N MET A 1 24.09 -56.65 22.99
CA MET A 1 22.78 -56.05 23.41
C MET A 1 22.77 -54.52 23.35
N LYS A 2 23.80 -53.80 23.87
CA LYS A 2 23.86 -52.33 23.85
C LYS A 2 23.87 -51.70 22.44
N LYS A 3 24.54 -52.35 21.47
CA LYS A 3 24.63 -51.88 20.06
C LYS A 3 23.30 -52.00 19.28
N SER A 4 22.45 -52.98 19.59
CA SER A 4 21.11 -53.12 18.99
C SER A 4 20.13 -52.06 19.50
N ILE A 5 20.25 -51.64 20.76
CA ILE A 5 19.44 -50.56 21.34
C ILE A 5 19.78 -49.21 20.69
N LEU A 6 21.07 -48.98 20.42
CA LEU A 6 21.56 -47.76 19.78
C LEU A 6 21.13 -47.66 18.30
N LEU A 7 21.03 -48.80 17.61
CA LEU A 7 20.49 -48.90 16.25
C LEU A 7 18.98 -48.63 16.20
N PHE A 8 18.22 -49.12 17.18
CA PHE A 8 16.77 -48.87 17.27
C PHE A 8 16.44 -47.40 17.53
N PHE A 9 17.19 -46.72 18.41
CA PHE A 9 17.00 -45.29 18.69
C PHE A 9 17.32 -44.41 17.46
N CYS A 10 18.30 -44.81 16.65
CA CYS A 10 18.62 -44.14 15.39
C CYS A 10 17.48 -44.26 14.36
N CYS A 11 16.85 -45.43 14.25
CA CYS A 11 15.72 -45.65 13.34
C CYS A 11 14.43 -44.89 13.72
N CYS A 12 14.21 -44.59 15.00
CA CYS A 12 13.06 -43.78 15.44
C CYS A 12 13.23 -42.29 15.10
N ALA A 13 14.46 -41.76 15.09
CA ALA A 13 14.73 -40.35 14.79
C ALA A 13 14.46 -39.96 13.32
N ILE A 14 14.45 -40.94 12.41
CA ILE A 14 14.27 -40.70 10.96
C ILE A 14 12.78 -40.58 10.56
N ASN A 15 11.84 -40.90 11.45
CA ASN A 15 10.41 -40.98 11.14
C ASN A 15 9.60 -39.75 11.59
N TRP A 16 10.24 -38.67 12.03
CA TRP A 16 9.57 -37.44 12.50
C TRP A 16 9.60 -36.25 11.54
N SER A 17 9.95 -36.48 10.27
CA SER A 17 9.90 -35.41 9.26
C SER A 17 8.47 -35.18 8.78
N TRP A 18 7.68 -34.45 9.56
CA TRP A 18 6.42 -33.86 9.10
C TRP A 18 6.75 -32.64 8.25
N SER A 19 6.75 -32.79 6.93
CA SER A 19 6.75 -31.65 6.02
C SER A 19 5.35 -31.05 5.97
N GLN A 20 5.24 -29.72 6.02
CA GLN A 20 3.96 -29.04 5.82
C GLN A 20 3.54 -29.21 4.35
N ILE A 21 2.28 -29.58 4.12
CA ILE A 21 1.69 -29.58 2.77
C ILE A 21 1.41 -28.12 2.42
N ILE A 22 2.17 -27.59 1.46
CA ILE A 22 1.99 -26.24 0.94
C ILE A 22 0.83 -26.25 -0.06
N ASN A 23 -0.29 -25.64 0.32
CA ASN A 23 -1.38 -25.39 -0.62
C ASN A 23 -1.11 -24.07 -1.35
N ARG A 24 -0.63 -24.17 -2.60
CA ARG A 24 -0.32 -23.02 -3.46
C ARG A 24 -1.52 -22.13 -3.78
N GLU A 25 -2.74 -22.64 -3.68
CA GLU A 25 -3.96 -21.86 -3.96
C GLU A 25 -4.25 -20.80 -2.90
N LYS A 26 -3.59 -20.87 -1.73
CA LYS A 26 -3.80 -19.96 -0.60
C LYS A 26 -2.57 -19.11 -0.28
N GLU A 27 -1.60 -19.06 -1.18
CA GLU A 27 -0.39 -18.25 -1.00
C GLU A 27 -0.67 -16.78 -1.35
N LEU A 28 -0.47 -15.90 -0.37
CA LEU A 28 -0.59 -14.45 -0.55
C LEU A 28 0.75 -13.78 -0.89
N LEU A 29 1.88 -14.46 -0.68
CA LEU A 29 3.21 -13.90 -0.89
C LEU A 29 3.91 -14.63 -2.03
N TRP A 30 4.27 -13.88 -3.07
CA TRP A 30 4.90 -14.39 -4.29
C TRP A 30 6.27 -13.76 -4.48
N GLU A 31 7.29 -14.59 -4.68
CA GLU A 31 8.64 -14.13 -5.03
C GLU A 31 8.77 -14.02 -6.56
N ILE A 32 9.22 -12.85 -7.02
CA ILE A 32 9.51 -12.55 -8.42
C ILE A 32 11.04 -12.48 -8.57
N SER A 33 11.58 -13.36 -9.40
CA SER A 33 13.02 -13.41 -9.71
C SER A 33 13.24 -13.80 -11.18
N GLY A 34 14.47 -13.59 -11.68
CA GLY A 34 14.85 -13.92 -13.06
C GLY A 34 14.86 -12.72 -14.01
N ASN A 35 14.89 -12.97 -15.31
CA ASN A 35 14.91 -11.96 -16.40
C ASN A 35 15.92 -10.80 -16.21
N GLY A 36 17.11 -11.08 -15.66
CA GLY A 36 18.14 -10.07 -15.42
C GLY A 36 17.94 -9.20 -14.17
N LEU A 37 16.94 -9.50 -13.33
CA LEU A 37 16.78 -8.86 -12.02
C LEU A 37 17.97 -9.21 -11.13
N LYS A 38 18.66 -8.17 -10.64
CA LYS A 38 19.79 -8.31 -9.69
C LYS A 38 19.30 -8.63 -8.28
N GLU A 39 18.07 -8.24 -7.95
CA GLU A 39 17.47 -8.38 -6.64
C GLU A 39 16.06 -8.95 -6.78
N LYS A 40 15.65 -9.73 -5.78
CA LYS A 40 14.33 -10.35 -5.74
C LYS A 40 13.28 -9.31 -5.43
N SER A 41 12.13 -9.41 -6.08
CA SER A 41 10.95 -8.60 -5.78
C SER A 41 9.87 -9.51 -5.19
N TYR A 42 8.96 -8.93 -4.43
CA TYR A 42 7.89 -9.67 -3.77
C TYR A 42 6.55 -9.01 -4.08
N LEU A 43 5.55 -9.82 -4.43
CA LEU A 43 4.16 -9.39 -4.58
C LEU A 43 3.34 -10.01 -3.45
N PHE A 44 2.74 -9.15 -2.64
CA PHE A 44 1.78 -9.56 -1.63
C PHE A 44 0.36 -9.31 -2.16
N GLY A 45 -0.58 -10.19 -1.80
CA GLY A 45 -1.97 -10.14 -2.25
C GLY A 45 -2.69 -8.84 -1.87
N THR A 46 -3.95 -8.71 -2.29
CA THR A 46 -4.75 -7.51 -2.02
C THR A 46 -5.12 -7.38 -0.54
N LEU A 47 -5.10 -6.15 -0.03
CA LEU A 47 -5.45 -5.81 1.34
C LEU A 47 -6.59 -4.79 1.34
N HIS A 48 -7.84 -5.25 1.48
CA HIS A 48 -9.04 -4.41 1.41
C HIS A 48 -9.69 -4.16 2.79
N SER A 49 -8.90 -4.12 3.86
CA SER A 49 -9.40 -3.86 5.20
C SER A 49 -8.44 -2.98 5.99
N ASN A 50 -9.01 -2.02 6.73
CA ASN A 50 -8.27 -1.16 7.65
C ASN A 50 -8.31 -1.69 9.10
N ASP A 51 -8.83 -2.90 9.33
CA ASP A 51 -8.79 -3.51 10.66
C ASP A 51 -7.33 -3.84 11.04
N LYS A 52 -6.91 -3.35 12.21
CA LYS A 52 -5.60 -3.58 12.80
C LYS A 52 -5.23 -5.07 12.86
N SER A 53 -6.22 -5.95 13.06
CA SER A 53 -6.00 -7.40 13.14
C SER A 53 -5.39 -8.00 11.86
N VAL A 54 -5.67 -7.41 10.69
CA VAL A 54 -5.22 -7.88 9.37
C VAL A 54 -3.73 -7.56 9.13
N PHE A 55 -3.18 -6.61 9.89
CA PHE A 55 -1.76 -6.25 9.83
C PHE A 55 -0.86 -7.18 10.65
N ASN A 56 -1.41 -8.21 11.28
CA ASN A 56 -0.63 -9.31 11.85
C ASN A 56 -0.18 -10.26 10.73
N LEU A 57 0.76 -9.79 9.91
CA LEU A 57 1.28 -10.53 8.76
C LEU A 57 2.11 -11.74 9.22
N ALA A 58 2.24 -12.74 8.35
CA ALA A 58 3.09 -13.91 8.61
C ALA A 58 4.58 -13.53 8.60
N ASP A 59 5.40 -14.27 9.36
CA ASP A 59 6.85 -14.05 9.50
C ASP A 59 7.59 -13.94 8.16
N SER A 60 7.17 -14.74 7.17
CA SER A 60 7.73 -14.73 5.82
C SER A 60 7.59 -13.36 5.13
N VAL A 61 6.51 -12.64 5.42
CA VAL A 61 6.26 -11.29 4.87
C VAL A 61 7.23 -10.29 5.49
N TYR A 62 7.46 -10.35 6.80
CA TYR A 62 8.46 -9.48 7.44
C TYR A 62 9.87 -9.72 6.90
N VAL A 63 10.24 -10.97 6.66
CA VAL A 63 11.52 -11.32 6.01
C VAL A 63 11.61 -10.79 4.59
N ALA A 64 10.50 -10.75 3.85
CA ALA A 64 10.46 -10.16 2.52
C ALA A 64 10.57 -8.62 2.57
N LEU A 65 9.89 -7.98 3.52
CA LEU A 65 9.94 -6.51 3.73
C LEU A 65 11.34 -6.03 4.09
N ASP A 66 12.09 -6.79 4.89
CA ASP A 66 13.48 -6.45 5.27
C ASP A 66 14.45 -6.50 4.09
N LYS A 67 14.15 -7.32 3.06
CA LYS A 67 15.02 -7.51 1.90
C LYS A 67 14.80 -6.48 0.79
N VAL A 68 13.66 -5.81 0.77
CA VAL A 68 13.30 -4.87 -0.31
C VAL A 68 13.78 -3.46 0.01
N LYS A 69 14.19 -2.73 -1.02
CA LYS A 69 14.61 -1.33 -0.88
C LYS A 69 13.45 -0.34 -0.87
N MET A 70 12.32 -0.74 -1.43
CA MET A 70 11.15 0.11 -1.64
C MET A 70 9.88 -0.72 -1.52
N ILE A 71 8.83 -0.12 -0.97
CA ILE A 71 7.50 -0.70 -0.85
C ILE A 71 6.55 0.18 -1.67
N VAL A 72 5.68 -0.46 -2.46
CA VAL A 72 4.61 0.19 -3.21
C VAL A 72 3.28 -0.37 -2.71
N LEU A 73 2.37 0.53 -2.34
CA LEU A 73 1.05 0.19 -1.81
C LEU A 73 -0.04 0.66 -2.77
N GLU A 74 -1.23 0.09 -2.65
CA GLU A 74 -2.42 0.57 -3.34
C GLU A 74 -2.72 2.01 -2.92
N THR A 75 -3.02 2.87 -3.89
CA THR A 75 -3.39 4.27 -3.66
C THR A 75 -4.65 4.57 -4.45
N ASN A 76 -5.67 5.09 -3.77
CA ASN A 76 -6.89 5.56 -4.42
C ASN A 76 -6.68 6.97 -4.97
N VAL A 77 -6.31 7.08 -6.25
CA VAL A 77 -6.09 8.36 -6.91
C VAL A 77 -7.37 9.16 -7.16
N PHE A 78 -8.54 8.53 -7.14
CA PHE A 78 -9.82 9.23 -7.37
C PHE A 78 -10.19 10.15 -6.21
N GLU A 79 -9.93 9.72 -4.98
CA GLU A 79 -10.14 10.53 -3.79
C GLU A 79 -9.26 11.79 -3.79
N LEU A 80 -8.03 11.67 -4.31
CA LEU A 80 -7.14 12.82 -4.50
C LEU A 80 -7.73 13.84 -5.49
N PHE A 81 -8.36 13.39 -6.58
CA PHE A 81 -8.99 14.32 -7.53
C PHE A 81 -10.14 15.10 -6.91
N ASP A 82 -10.89 14.50 -5.97
CA ASP A 82 -11.97 15.20 -5.27
C ASP A 82 -11.47 16.36 -4.41
N GLU A 83 -10.26 16.24 -3.83
CA GLU A 83 -9.60 17.30 -3.06
C GLU A 83 -8.96 18.36 -3.97
N LEU A 84 -8.34 17.93 -5.07
CA LEU A 84 -7.65 18.81 -6.02
C LEU A 84 -8.59 19.56 -6.97
N ASP A 85 -9.89 19.25 -6.99
CA ASP A 85 -10.85 19.92 -7.87
C ASP A 85 -11.09 21.37 -7.44
N THR A 86 -10.39 22.29 -8.09
CA THR A 86 -10.51 23.74 -7.88
C THR A 86 -11.90 24.27 -8.24
N ARG A 87 -12.69 23.56 -9.06
CA ARG A 87 -14.05 23.95 -9.43
C ARG A 87 -15.01 23.85 -8.25
N LYS A 88 -14.76 22.96 -7.28
CA LYS A 88 -15.56 22.88 -6.04
C LYS A 88 -15.47 24.15 -5.19
N LYS A 89 -14.40 24.95 -5.35
CA LYS A 89 -14.20 26.23 -4.67
C LYS A 89 -14.61 27.44 -5.50
N GLN A 90 -15.04 27.26 -6.75
CA GLN A 90 -15.48 28.38 -7.56
C GLN A 90 -16.83 28.88 -7.06
N PRO A 91 -17.02 30.21 -6.94
CA PRO A 91 -18.34 30.75 -6.66
C PRO A 91 -19.28 30.38 -7.80
N ASN A 92 -20.52 30.00 -7.48
CA ASN A 92 -21.56 29.78 -8.50
C ASN A 92 -21.81 31.10 -9.24
N THR A 93 -21.29 31.20 -10.46
CA THR A 93 -21.47 32.34 -11.34
C THR A 93 -22.85 32.25 -11.98
N LEU A 94 -23.72 33.20 -11.66
CA LEU A 94 -25.02 33.38 -12.30
C LEU A 94 -24.93 34.49 -13.34
N TYR A 95 -25.87 34.52 -14.27
CA TYR A 95 -25.94 35.54 -15.32
C TYR A 95 -27.24 36.34 -15.19
N ASP A 96 -27.13 37.66 -15.36
CA ASP A 96 -28.32 38.52 -15.44
C ASP A 96 -28.99 38.41 -16.83
N LYS A 97 -30.15 39.05 -16.99
CA LYS A 97 -30.89 39.10 -18.27
C LYS A 97 -30.13 39.79 -19.42
N ASN A 98 -29.06 40.53 -19.11
CA ASN A 98 -28.20 41.22 -20.07
C ASN A 98 -26.92 40.41 -20.37
N GLY A 99 -26.72 39.26 -19.72
CA GLY A 99 -25.57 38.38 -19.88
C GLY A 99 -24.36 38.70 -18.99
N ASN A 100 -24.48 39.60 -18.01
CA ASN A 100 -23.37 39.91 -17.11
C ASN A 100 -23.25 38.89 -15.98
N PRO A 101 -22.03 38.39 -15.65
CA PRO A 101 -21.82 37.44 -14.56
C PRO A 101 -21.88 38.12 -13.18
N TYR A 102 -22.54 37.48 -12.21
CA TYR A 102 -22.51 37.87 -10.80
C TYR A 102 -22.46 36.63 -9.88
N THR A 103 -21.94 36.80 -8.67
CA THR A 103 -21.90 35.72 -7.67
C THR A 103 -23.06 35.87 -6.70
N ALA A 104 -23.79 34.79 -6.36
CA ALA A 104 -24.87 34.84 -5.36
C ALA A 104 -24.38 34.96 -3.90
N SER A 105 -23.07 35.08 -3.70
CA SER A 105 -22.41 35.20 -2.40
C SER A 105 -22.38 36.64 -1.91
N ASN A 106 -22.78 36.88 -0.66
CA ASN A 106 -22.56 38.16 0.04
C ASN A 106 -21.14 38.27 0.62
N GLU A 107 -20.35 37.19 0.58
CA GLU A 107 -18.95 37.19 0.99
C GLU A 107 -18.05 37.61 -0.17
N ALA A 108 -17.08 38.48 0.11
CA ALA A 108 -16.07 38.89 -0.86
C ALA A 108 -15.25 37.68 -1.30
N SER A 109 -15.17 37.45 -2.61
CA SER A 109 -14.35 36.38 -3.17
C SER A 109 -12.87 36.63 -2.87
N LYS A 110 -12.21 35.66 -2.22
CA LYS A 110 -10.75 35.70 -2.05
C LYS A 110 -10.09 35.47 -3.41
N THR A 111 -9.27 36.41 -3.86
CA THR A 111 -8.44 36.23 -5.05
C THR A 111 -7.37 35.17 -4.77
N PHE A 112 -7.35 34.10 -5.57
CA PHE A 112 -6.38 33.00 -5.46
C PHE A 112 -4.91 33.39 -5.71
N THR A 113 -4.63 34.67 -5.99
CA THR A 113 -3.26 35.22 -6.11
C THR A 113 -2.57 35.46 -4.77
N GLU A 114 -3.20 35.17 -3.62
CA GLU A 114 -2.57 35.21 -2.29
C GLU A 114 -1.78 33.93 -1.92
N GLN A 115 -1.34 33.14 -2.91
CA GLN A 115 -0.26 32.19 -2.68
C GLN A 115 1.09 32.96 -2.70
N LYS A 116 1.39 33.55 -1.54
CA LYS A 116 2.75 33.80 -1.03
C LYS A 116 3.62 34.78 -1.85
N MET A 117 3.32 36.07 -1.77
CA MET A 117 4.40 37.08 -1.72
C MET A 117 4.92 37.16 -0.28
N GLU A 118 5.72 36.17 0.13
CA GLU A 118 6.73 36.44 1.15
C GLU A 118 7.81 37.27 0.46
N CYS A 119 7.77 38.59 0.65
CA CYS A 119 8.94 39.43 0.38
C CYS A 119 10.06 38.92 1.28
N HIS A 120 10.92 38.05 0.74
CA HIS A 120 12.26 37.88 1.27
C HIS A 120 12.96 39.22 1.11
N ASN A 121 13.09 39.95 2.23
CA ASN A 121 13.99 41.09 2.34
C ASN A 121 15.40 40.59 1.99
N PHE A 122 15.98 41.16 0.93
CA PHE A 122 17.42 41.19 0.70
C PHE A 122 18.05 42.27 1.59
#